data_AF-A0A1B2EYL9-F1
#
_entry.id   AF-A0A1B2EYL9-F1
#
_cell.length_a   1.000
_cell.length_b   1.000
_cell.length_c   1.000
_cell.angle_alpha   90.00
_cell.angle_beta   90.00
_cell.angle_gamma   90.00
#
_symmetry.space_group_name_H-M   'P 1'
#
loop_
_entity.id
_entity.type
_entity.pdbx_description
1 polymer ?
#
loop_
_entity_poly.entity_id
_entity_poly.type
_entity_poly.pdbx_seq_one_letter_code
_entity_poly.pdbx_strand_id
1 'polypeptide(L)'
;MNEREREIRRCLKDDFEHYASRCLWIWPLVRFSLNKAQRYIHEELEEQRRLIGRVRALILKGRQQGCSTSVGGRFHHRSATRRA
;
A
#
# COMPACT_ATOMS: atom_id res chain seq x y z
N MET A 1 10.08 5.72 23.63
CA MET A 1 9.00 5.27 22.72
C MET A 1 8.00 4.46 23.51
N ASN A 2 6.82 5.01 23.72
CA ASN A 2 5.73 4.39 24.49
C ASN A 2 5.11 3.22 23.70
N GLU A 3 4.44 2.28 24.37
CA GLU A 3 3.91 1.05 23.74
C GLU A 3 2.98 1.36 22.56
N ARG A 4 2.08 2.33 22.77
CA ARG A 4 1.20 2.85 21.72
C ARG A 4 1.95 3.31 20.47
N GLU A 5 3.08 4.00 20.64
CA GLU A 5 3.88 4.48 19.51
C GLU A 5 4.55 3.31 18.77
N ARG A 6 4.94 2.26 19.49
CA ARG A 6 5.51 1.05 18.89
C ARG A 6 4.48 0.34 18.02
N GLU A 7 3.26 0.22 18.52
CA GLU A 7 2.14 -0.40 17.81
C GLU A 7 1.79 0.37 16.55
N ILE A 8 1.66 1.70 16.63
CA ILE A 8 1.40 2.55 15.45
C ILE A 8 2.51 2.38 14.40
N ARG A 9 3.78 2.39 14.82
CA ARG A 9 4.91 2.18 13.89
C ARG A 9 4.89 0.80 13.25
N ARG A 10 4.44 -0.23 13.98
CA ARG A 10 4.26 -1.59 13.44
C ARG A 10 3.15 -1.61 12.39
N CYS A 11 1.97 -1.06 12.70
CA CYS A 11 0.88 -0.92 11.74
C CYS A 11 1.32 -0.17 10.49
N LEU A 12 2.00 0.97 10.64
CA LEU A 12 2.50 1.75 9.49
C LEU A 12 3.54 0.98 8.65
N LYS A 13 4.28 0.05 9.23
CA LYS A 13 5.27 -0.78 8.52
C LYS A 13 4.62 -1.94 7.78
N ASP A 14 3.67 -2.61 8.40
CA ASP A 14 3.16 -3.90 7.94
C ASP A 14 1.84 -3.79 7.16
N ASP A 15 1.04 -2.74 7.38
CA ASP A 15 -0.24 -2.50 6.71
C ASP A 15 -0.15 -1.29 5.76
N PHE A 16 -0.24 -1.58 4.45
CA PHE A 16 -0.18 -0.56 3.41
C PHE A 16 -1.43 0.33 3.38
N GLU A 17 -2.63 -0.19 3.60
CA GLU A 17 -3.85 0.62 3.59
C GLU A 17 -3.87 1.60 4.76
N HIS A 18 -3.40 1.14 5.93
CA HIS A 18 -3.21 1.96 7.10
C HIS A 18 -2.17 3.06 6.88
N TYR A 19 -1.05 2.74 6.22
CA TYR A 19 -0.02 3.70 5.84
C TYR A 19 -0.54 4.71 4.81
N ALA A 20 -1.21 4.26 3.75
CA ALA A 20 -1.69 5.11 2.67
C ALA A 20 -2.63 6.20 3.19
N SER A 21 -3.61 5.83 4.02
CA SER A 21 -4.60 6.76 4.58
C SER A 21 -4.01 7.79 5.55
N ARG A 22 -2.85 7.50 6.17
CA ARG A 22 -2.21 8.34 7.20
C ARG A 22 -0.97 9.09 6.73
N CYS A 23 -0.29 8.60 5.71
CA CYS A 23 1.02 9.11 5.29
C CYS A 23 1.03 9.61 3.84
N LEU A 24 0.10 9.17 2.99
CA LEU A 24 0.09 9.54 1.59
C LEU A 24 -1.01 10.54 1.25
N TRP A 25 -0.70 11.41 0.31
CA TRP A 25 -1.61 12.40 -0.25
C TRP A 25 -1.62 12.27 -1.77
N ILE A 26 -2.79 12.45 -2.37
CA ILE A 26 -2.98 12.46 -3.82
C ILE A 26 -3.68 13.76 -4.23
N TRP A 27 -3.45 14.23 -5.44
CA TRP A 27 -4.15 15.40 -5.95
C TRP A 27 -5.66 15.12 -6.05
N PRO A 28 -6.56 16.01 -5.59
CA PRO A 28 -6.35 17.39 -5.12
C PRO A 28 -6.09 17.50 -3.60
N LEU A 29 -4.89 17.12 -3.16
CA LEU A 29 -4.40 17.11 -1.78
C LEU A 29 -5.37 16.46 -0.79
N VAL A 30 -5.85 15.26 -1.11
CA VAL A 30 -6.66 14.41 -0.22
C VAL A 30 -5.85 13.21 0.27
N ARG A 31 -6.24 12.66 1.42
CA ARG A 31 -5.64 11.43 1.93
C ARG A 31 -5.85 10.27 0.96
N PHE A 32 -4.80 9.48 0.74
CA PHE A 32 -4.90 8.36 -0.16
C PHE A 32 -5.59 7.17 0.52
N SER A 33 -6.85 6.93 0.15
CA SER A 33 -7.56 5.70 0.48
C SER A 33 -7.71 4.83 -0.77
N LEU A 34 -7.52 3.52 -0.64
CA LEU A 34 -7.65 2.61 -1.76
C LEU A 34 -9.12 2.51 -2.18
N ASN A 35 -9.37 2.72 -3.47
CA ASN A 35 -10.65 2.41 -4.08
C ASN A 35 -10.83 0.88 -4.26
N LYS A 36 -12.03 0.46 -4.66
CA LYS A 36 -12.36 -0.96 -4.84
C LYS A 36 -11.39 -1.72 -5.77
N ALA A 37 -11.02 -1.12 -6.91
CA ALA A 37 -10.11 -1.75 -7.87
C ALA A 37 -8.68 -1.85 -7.33
N GLN A 38 -8.20 -0.81 -6.64
CA GLN A 38 -6.89 -0.80 -6.01
C GLN A 38 -6.81 -1.80 -4.86
N ARG A 39 -7.89 -1.95 -4.08
CA ARG A 39 -7.98 -2.93 -2.99
C ARG A 39 -7.96 -4.36 -3.53
N TYR A 40 -8.76 -4.66 -4.55
CA TYR A 40 -8.72 -5.96 -5.22
C TYR A 40 -7.30 -6.30 -5.70
N ILE A 41 -6.63 -5.37 -6.39
CA ILE A 41 -5.23 -5.56 -6.80
C ILE A 41 -4.33 -5.76 -5.56
N HIS A 42 -4.52 -5.00 -4.49
CA HIS A 42 -3.71 -5.13 -3.28
C HIS A 42 -3.83 -6.53 -2.67
N GLU A 43 -5.06 -7.01 -2.49
CA GLU A 43 -5.39 -8.33 -1.92
C GLU A 43 -4.77 -9.46 -2.75
N GLU A 44 -4.94 -9.45 -4.07
CA GLU A 44 -4.36 -10.47 -4.97
C GLU A 44 -2.83 -10.51 -4.91
N LEU A 45 -2.18 -9.34 -4.84
CA LEU A 45 -0.72 -9.26 -4.73
C LEU A 45 -0.21 -9.70 -3.35
N GLU A 46 -0.94 -9.38 -2.28
CA GLU A 46 -0.61 -9.83 -0.93
C GLU A 46 -0.79 -11.34 -0.78
N GLU A 47 -1.84 -11.89 -1.38
CA GLU A 47 -2.07 -13.33 -1.41
C GLU A 47 -0.95 -14.06 -2.18
N GLN A 48 -0.57 -13.56 -3.36
CA GLN A 48 0.58 -14.08 -4.08
C GLN A 48 1.86 -14.03 -3.23
N ARG A 49 2.09 -12.91 -2.53
CA ARG A 49 3.25 -12.75 -1.65
C ARG A 49 3.24 -13.74 -0.49
N ARG A 50 2.06 -13.98 0.11
CA ARG A 50 1.89 -14.92 1.22
C ARG A 50 2.15 -16.37 0.78
N LEU A 51 1.65 -16.76 -0.39
CA LEU A 51 1.77 -18.11 -0.92
C LEU A 51 3.16 -18.41 -1.51
N ILE A 52 3.75 -17.46 -2.23
CA ILE A 52 4.96 -17.69 -3.06
C ILE A 52 6.19 -16.96 -2.49
N GLY A 53 6.03 -16.00 -1.58
CA GLY A 53 7.10 -15.17 -1.03
C GLY A 53 7.56 -14.03 -1.94
N ARG A 54 7.08 -13.98 -3.19
CA ARG A 54 7.42 -12.95 -4.19
C ARG A 54 6.20 -12.57 -5.03
N VAL A 55 6.23 -11.38 -5.60
CA VAL A 55 5.14 -10.83 -6.41
C VAL A 55 5.62 -10.59 -7.84
N ARG A 56 4.92 -11.18 -8.80
CA ARG A 56 5.03 -10.88 -10.24
C ARG A 56 3.64 -10.98 -10.84
N ALA A 57 3.09 -9.85 -11.26
CA ALA A 57 1.72 -9.76 -11.77
C ALA A 57 1.67 -8.94 -13.06
N LEU A 58 0.86 -9.42 -14.01
CA LEU A 58 0.42 -8.65 -15.18
C LEU A 58 -1.01 -8.20 -14.89
N ILE A 59 -1.21 -6.88 -14.77
CA ILE A 59 -2.50 -6.33 -14.36
C ILE A 59 -3.23 -5.80 -15.60
N LEU A 60 -4.27 -6.50 -16.03
CA LEU A 60 -5.25 -5.94 -16.96
C LEU A 60 -6.15 -4.97 -16.19
N LYS A 61 -6.12 -3.69 -16.55
CA LYS A 61 -6.85 -2.63 -15.86
C LYS A 61 -7.74 -1.82 -16.79
N GLY A 62 -8.86 -1.36 -16.27
CA GLY A 62 -9.68 -0.33 -16.90
C GLY A 62 -9.02 1.06 -16.86
N ARG A 63 -9.59 2.01 -17.61
CA ARG A 63 -9.18 3.42 -17.53
C ARG A 63 -9.54 4.01 -16.15
N GLN A 64 -8.73 4.97 -15.69
CA GLN A 64 -9.00 5.76 -14.48
C GLN A 64 -9.18 4.99 -13.15
N GLN A 65 -8.76 3.72 -13.07
CA GLN A 65 -8.83 2.94 -11.82
C GLN A 65 -7.73 3.27 -10.80
N GLY A 66 -6.72 4.06 -11.18
CA GLY A 66 -5.66 4.48 -10.27
C GLY A 66 -4.62 3.40 -9.94
N CYS A 67 -4.39 2.42 -10.81
CA CYS A 67 -3.39 1.37 -10.59
C CYS A 67 -1.96 1.91 -10.42
N SER A 68 -1.58 2.94 -11.19
CA SER A 68 -0.24 3.56 -11.05
C SER A 68 -0.09 4.26 -9.70
N THR A 69 -1.15 4.90 -9.20
CA THR A 69 -1.18 5.53 -7.88
C THR A 69 -0.98 4.51 -6.76
N SER A 70 -1.65 3.36 -6.82
CA SER A 70 -1.48 2.32 -5.80
C SER A 70 -0.07 1.71 -5.84
N VAL A 71 0.47 1.46 -7.03
CA VAL A 71 1.86 0.98 -7.20
C VAL A 71 2.86 1.99 -6.65
N GLY A 72 2.73 3.28 -6.99
CA GLY A 72 3.59 4.34 -6.45
C GLY A 72 3.51 4.45 -4.93
N GLY A 73 2.31 4.39 -4.36
CA GLY A 73 2.12 4.36 -2.91
C GLY A 73 2.83 3.19 -2.23
N ARG A 74 2.78 1.98 -2.83
CA ARG A 74 3.50 0.80 -2.30
C ARG A 74 5.01 0.98 -2.34
N PHE A 75 5.56 1.65 -3.36
CA PHE A 75 6.99 1.97 -3.41
C PHE A 75 7.39 2.96 -2.32
N HIS A 76 6.61 4.03 -2.12
CA HIS A 76 6.85 4.96 -1.01
C HIS A 76 6.80 4.24 0.34
N HIS A 77 5.79 3.39 0.56
CA HIS A 77 5.66 2.60 1.78
C HIS A 77 6.87 1.70 2.00
N ARG A 78 7.30 0.95 0.98
CA ARG A 78 8.48 0.09 1.05
C ARG A 78 9.73 0.89 1.39
N SER A 79 10.00 1.98 0.68
CA SER A 79 11.20 2.79 0.88
C SER A 79 11.23 3.49 2.25
N ALA A 80 10.06 3.92 2.75
CA ALA A 80 9.96 4.60 4.04
C ALA A 80 10.07 3.64 5.24
N THR A 81 9.62 2.39 5.09
CA THR A 81 9.45 1.46 6.23
C THR A 81 10.43 0.30 6.25
N ARG A 82 11.06 -0.02 5.10
CA ARG A 82 12.09 -1.05 5.00
C ARG A 82 13.42 -0.36 4.73
N ARG A 83 14.23 -0.20 5.79
CA ARG A 83 15.65 0.13 5.63
C ARG A 83 16.39 -1.08 5.05
N ALA A 84 17.39 -0.82 4.22
CA ALA A 84 18.39 -1.81 3.83
C ALA A 84 19.21 -2.25 5.05
#